data_AF-A0A8K0UPW2-F1
#
_entry.id   AF-A0A8K0UPW2-F1
#
_cell.length_a   1.000
_cell.length_b   1.000
_cell.length_c   1.000
_cell.angle_alpha   90.00
_cell.angle_beta   90.00
_cell.angle_gamma   90.00
#
_symmetry.space_group_name_H-M   'P 1'
#
loop_
_entity.id
_entity.type
_entity.pdbx_description
1 polymer ?
#
loop_
_entity_poly.entity_id
_entity_poly.type
_entity_poly.pdbx_seq_one_letter_code
_entity_poly.pdbx_strand_id
1 'polypeptide(L)'
;MPIFQDESGLAVKFFIQKDIPEDIQAEVCETIASLGGRVESKVPRAGYVLVQPGTTEEERLRLCWATRDRPDRYFVPYTYVDACKISGMLLKQIFLEDGQPIRMHIDSSIANVNVRSILSARIMHSGGDPTASAQAARVILADPNTEVFQHLVKTYQGETDKYVESYLWVKKCIERGSVVFTPVVYKNPGGRRPGEERTQFTEQDEEHLCNWIAAKIPYKETGGRTGNRLYQQLCELRNEPEFAWVSRHTWQSWRERYKKNASRLDVRIAQIVEEKKPALGEKGQYGYVRQAEVKPKRTRKKSRKSEGEDSEVLAGPSNQDTEHFSVPAPVPIPVSYQQQSMPQPPDAPPPSYPTLLYAPSFPLHPPPPMQINRPPLDPILARQNAPEQEMEDGEEDIEWPIRIGHGPPPAWAKRRREYEEEEPSKRSRGSPEERESSASEAGNGALVDIARRYRFTVEEVQEYHNKSHDLERTERRFCRMRQVLMEMKDEDDVEIALEVPQSQSTQSQR
;
A
#
# COMPACT_ATOMS: atom_id res chain seq x y z
N MET A 1 8.15 -7.98 -38.46
CA MET A 1 6.99 -8.91 -38.39
C MET A 1 5.72 -8.08 -38.45
N PRO A 2 4.65 -8.56 -39.11
CA PRO A 2 3.38 -7.82 -39.15
C PRO A 2 2.76 -7.81 -37.75
N ILE A 3 2.66 -6.62 -37.15
CA ILE A 3 2.13 -6.42 -35.79
C ILE A 3 0.59 -6.35 -35.81
N PHE A 4 0.01 -5.84 -36.91
CA PHE A 4 -1.42 -5.59 -37.04
C PHE A 4 -2.14 -6.70 -37.81
N GLN A 5 -1.82 -7.95 -37.48
CA GLN A 5 -2.55 -9.13 -37.92
C GLN A 5 -3.13 -9.84 -36.70
N ASP A 6 -4.34 -10.38 -36.85
CA ASP A 6 -4.96 -11.20 -35.80
C ASP A 6 -4.35 -12.61 -35.78
N GLU A 7 -4.82 -13.45 -34.84
CA GLU A 7 -4.39 -14.84 -34.71
C GLU A 7 -4.68 -15.70 -35.96
N SER A 8 -5.56 -15.23 -36.85
CA SER A 8 -5.90 -15.87 -38.12
C SER A 8 -5.06 -15.34 -39.30
N GLY A 9 -4.14 -14.40 -39.05
CA GLY A 9 -3.34 -13.73 -40.09
C GLY A 9 -4.12 -12.69 -40.91
N LEU A 10 -5.34 -12.33 -40.50
CA LEU A 10 -6.13 -11.29 -41.16
C LEU A 10 -5.69 -9.91 -40.67
N ALA A 11 -5.65 -8.96 -41.59
CA ALA A 11 -5.30 -7.57 -41.28
C ALA A 11 -6.31 -6.95 -40.31
N VAL A 12 -5.81 -6.41 -39.20
CA VAL A 12 -6.60 -5.65 -38.23
C VAL A 12 -7.10 -4.36 -38.90
N LYS A 13 -8.38 -4.04 -38.67
CA LYS A 13 -9.04 -2.88 -39.28
C LYS A 13 -8.89 -1.64 -38.40
N PHE A 14 -8.55 -0.53 -39.03
CA PHE A 14 -8.43 0.79 -38.42
C PHE A 14 -9.35 1.78 -39.11
N PHE A 15 -9.91 2.72 -38.36
CA PHE A 15 -10.56 3.92 -38.88
C PHE A 15 -9.88 5.13 -38.26
N ILE A 16 -9.57 6.13 -39.07
CA ILE A 16 -8.89 7.35 -38.64
C ILE A 16 -9.90 8.49 -38.59
N GLN A 17 -10.00 9.17 -37.45
CA GLN A 17 -10.83 10.35 -37.30
C GLN A 17 -10.38 11.47 -38.25
N LYS A 18 -11.35 12.15 -38.89
CA LYS A 18 -11.07 13.15 -39.93
C LYS A 18 -10.42 14.44 -39.42
N ASP A 19 -10.60 14.77 -38.16
CA ASP A 19 -10.07 16.01 -37.57
C ASP A 19 -8.57 15.93 -37.20
N ILE A 20 -7.99 14.73 -37.29
CA ILE A 20 -6.54 14.56 -37.15
C ILE A 20 -5.86 15.30 -38.32
N PRO A 21 -4.76 16.04 -38.11
CA PRO A 21 -4.01 16.68 -39.19
C PRO A 21 -3.65 15.71 -40.34
N GLU A 22 -3.79 16.14 -41.59
CA GLU A 22 -3.66 15.28 -42.79
C GLU A 22 -2.26 14.63 -42.91
N ASP A 23 -1.21 15.33 -42.48
CA ASP A 23 0.15 14.84 -42.36
C ASP A 23 0.25 13.66 -41.38
N ILE A 24 -0.35 13.79 -40.19
CA ILE A 24 -0.41 12.71 -39.20
C ILE A 24 -1.27 11.54 -39.72
N GLN A 25 -2.39 11.82 -40.41
CA GLN A 25 -3.20 10.76 -41.02
C GLN A 25 -2.41 9.95 -42.04
N ALA A 26 -1.63 10.61 -42.90
CA ALA A 26 -0.79 9.95 -43.90
C ALA A 26 0.29 9.07 -43.24
N GLU A 27 1.01 9.60 -42.25
CA GLU A 27 2.04 8.86 -41.50
C GLU A 27 1.47 7.63 -40.78
N VAL A 28 0.35 7.81 -40.08
CA VAL A 28 -0.34 6.72 -39.37
C VAL A 28 -0.86 5.67 -40.36
N CYS A 29 -1.41 6.08 -41.50
CA CYS A 29 -1.88 5.18 -42.53
C CYS A 29 -0.75 4.34 -43.13
N GLU A 30 0.40 4.96 -43.44
CA GLU A 30 1.60 4.28 -43.92
C GLU A 30 2.14 3.29 -42.88
N THR A 31 2.19 3.70 -41.61
CA THR A 31 2.63 2.85 -40.50
C THR A 31 1.70 1.65 -40.30
N ILE A 32 0.38 1.85 -40.37
CA ILE A 32 -0.59 0.74 -40.28
C ILE A 32 -0.39 -0.26 -41.42
N ALA A 33 -0.26 0.22 -42.66
CA ALA A 33 -0.09 -0.63 -43.82
C ALA A 33 1.23 -1.42 -43.78
N SER A 34 2.34 -0.75 -43.42
CA SER A 34 3.66 -1.39 -43.29
C SER A 34 3.72 -2.45 -42.19
N LEU A 35 2.91 -2.32 -41.15
CA LEU A 35 2.77 -3.29 -40.05
C LEU A 35 1.68 -4.35 -40.30
N GLY A 36 1.09 -4.40 -41.50
CA GLY A 36 0.16 -5.44 -41.93
C GLY A 36 -1.32 -5.20 -41.60
N GLY A 37 -1.68 -3.99 -41.17
CA GLY A 37 -3.05 -3.59 -40.88
C GLY A 37 -3.76 -3.00 -42.11
N ARG A 38 -5.06 -2.70 -41.96
CA ARG A 38 -5.90 -2.11 -43.01
C ARG A 38 -6.67 -0.91 -42.51
N VAL A 39 -6.56 0.22 -43.20
CA VAL A 39 -7.36 1.42 -42.92
C VAL A 39 -8.67 1.37 -43.73
N GLU A 40 -9.81 1.58 -43.06
CA GLU A 40 -11.15 1.61 -43.63
C GLU A 40 -11.69 3.04 -43.65
N SER A 41 -12.47 3.37 -44.69
CA SER A 41 -13.12 4.69 -44.81
C SER A 41 -14.34 4.86 -43.92
N LYS A 42 -14.80 3.78 -43.28
CA LYS A 42 -15.95 3.73 -42.37
C LYS A 42 -15.54 3.05 -41.07
N VAL A 43 -16.20 3.43 -39.98
CA VAL A 43 -15.98 2.82 -38.66
C VAL A 43 -16.20 1.31 -38.74
N PRO A 44 -15.18 0.48 -38.46
CA PRO A 44 -15.29 -0.96 -38.60
C PRO A 44 -16.21 -1.57 -37.54
N ARG A 45 -16.71 -2.78 -37.82
CA ARG A 45 -17.51 -3.55 -36.86
C ARG A 45 -16.66 -4.11 -35.71
N ALA A 46 -15.43 -4.50 -36.03
CA ALA A 46 -14.39 -4.95 -35.11
C ALA A 46 -13.05 -4.35 -35.58
N GLY A 47 -12.23 -3.87 -34.64
CA GLY A 47 -11.00 -3.15 -34.91
C GLY A 47 -10.85 -1.87 -34.09
N TYR A 48 -9.98 -0.98 -34.55
CA TYR A 48 -9.58 0.22 -33.81
C TYR A 48 -10.11 1.48 -34.49
N VAL A 49 -10.56 2.43 -33.68
CA VAL A 49 -10.97 3.79 -34.06
C VAL A 49 -9.92 4.73 -33.47
N LEU A 50 -9.06 5.26 -34.34
CA LEU A 50 -8.00 6.20 -33.97
C LEU A 50 -8.59 7.60 -33.85
N VAL A 51 -8.54 8.15 -32.64
CA VAL A 51 -9.13 9.44 -32.31
C VAL A 51 -8.08 10.45 -31.84
N GLN A 52 -8.39 11.73 -31.93
CA GLN A 52 -7.65 12.79 -31.26
C GLN A 52 -8.32 13.08 -29.91
N PRO A 53 -7.66 12.78 -28.77
CA PRO A 53 -8.25 12.96 -27.46
C PRO A 53 -8.74 14.39 -27.21
N GLY A 54 -9.95 14.52 -26.66
CA GLY A 54 -10.54 15.80 -26.25
C GLY A 54 -11.17 16.62 -27.37
N THR A 55 -11.32 16.05 -28.56
CA THR A 55 -12.04 16.69 -29.67
C THR A 55 -13.54 16.38 -29.60
N THR A 56 -14.40 17.30 -30.04
CA THR A 56 -15.86 17.09 -30.08
C THR A 56 -16.26 15.92 -30.98
N GLU A 57 -15.46 15.65 -32.00
CA GLU A 57 -15.67 14.53 -32.91
C GLU A 57 -15.31 13.18 -32.26
N GLU A 58 -14.33 13.11 -31.35
CA GLU A 58 -14.13 11.93 -30.51
C GLU A 58 -15.39 11.63 -29.69
N GLU A 59 -15.92 12.64 -28.99
CA GLU A 59 -17.13 12.51 -28.17
C GLU A 59 -18.31 12.03 -29.02
N ARG A 60 -18.48 12.61 -30.22
CA ARG A 60 -19.52 12.21 -31.17
C ARG A 60 -19.35 10.76 -31.63
N LEU A 61 -18.13 10.35 -31.96
CA LEU A 61 -17.83 8.98 -32.39
C LEU A 61 -18.10 7.98 -31.27
N ARG A 62 -17.69 8.28 -30.02
CA ARG A 62 -18.00 7.44 -28.85
C ARG A 62 -19.51 7.37 -28.63
N LEU A 63 -20.23 8.49 -28.66
CA LEU A 63 -21.69 8.52 -28.46
C LEU A 63 -22.45 7.70 -29.52
N CYS A 64 -22.02 7.76 -30.78
CA CYS A 64 -22.67 7.04 -31.87
C CYS A 64 -22.30 5.54 -31.93
N TRP A 65 -21.11 5.16 -31.46
CA TRP A 65 -20.52 3.85 -31.79
C TRP A 65 -19.97 3.05 -30.61
N ALA A 66 -19.93 3.60 -29.38
CA ALA A 66 -19.59 2.86 -28.16
C ALA A 66 -20.82 2.09 -27.65
N THR A 67 -21.24 1.09 -28.41
CA THR A 67 -22.35 0.19 -28.04
C THR A 67 -21.80 -1.08 -27.39
N ARG A 68 -22.39 -1.51 -26.26
CA ARG A 68 -22.02 -2.75 -25.56
C ARG A 68 -22.14 -4.01 -26.43
N ASP A 69 -22.94 -3.95 -27.50
CA ASP A 69 -23.12 -5.04 -28.48
C ASP A 69 -21.91 -5.29 -29.41
N ARG A 70 -20.86 -4.44 -29.32
CA ARG A 70 -19.68 -4.48 -30.18
C ARG A 70 -18.39 -4.41 -29.34
N PRO A 71 -18.09 -5.47 -28.55
CA PRO A 71 -16.94 -5.46 -27.64
C PRO A 71 -15.59 -5.37 -28.38
N ASP A 72 -15.51 -5.87 -29.62
CA ASP A 72 -14.27 -5.87 -30.42
C ASP A 72 -13.97 -4.54 -31.11
N ARG A 73 -14.64 -3.44 -30.70
CA ARG A 73 -14.40 -2.10 -31.22
C ARG A 73 -13.74 -1.25 -30.14
N TYR A 74 -12.55 -0.77 -30.45
CA TYR A 74 -11.72 -0.05 -29.48
C TYR A 74 -11.47 1.39 -29.94
N PHE A 75 -11.68 2.34 -29.04
CA PHE A 75 -11.37 3.76 -29.28
C PHE A 75 -10.04 4.07 -28.59
N VAL A 76 -9.03 4.40 -29.40
CA VAL A 76 -7.66 4.60 -28.93
C VAL A 76 -7.10 5.89 -29.54
N PRO A 77 -6.18 6.60 -28.87
CA PRO A 77 -5.55 7.78 -29.45
C PRO A 77 -4.75 7.39 -30.71
N TYR A 78 -4.58 8.32 -31.66
CA TYR A 78 -3.79 8.05 -32.88
C TYR A 78 -2.34 7.60 -32.58
N THR A 79 -1.77 8.06 -31.45
CA THR A 79 -0.44 7.65 -30.95
C THR A 79 -0.36 6.18 -30.53
N TYR A 80 -1.48 5.46 -30.48
CA TYR A 80 -1.53 4.02 -30.23
C TYR A 80 -0.75 3.21 -31.26
N VAL A 81 -0.73 3.65 -32.52
CA VAL A 81 -0.01 2.97 -33.60
C VAL A 81 1.50 3.00 -33.32
N ASP A 82 2.04 4.14 -32.90
CA ASP A 82 3.44 4.26 -32.50
C ASP A 82 3.75 3.45 -31.26
N ALA A 83 2.84 3.43 -30.28
CA ALA A 83 2.99 2.61 -29.08
C ALA A 83 3.12 1.12 -29.43
N CYS A 84 2.29 0.60 -30.34
CA CYS A 84 2.38 -0.78 -30.80
C CYS A 84 3.68 -1.04 -31.57
N LYS A 85 4.12 -0.08 -32.40
CA LYS A 85 5.39 -0.15 -33.14
C LYS A 85 6.58 -0.23 -32.18
N ILE A 86 6.61 0.61 -31.15
CA ILE A 86 7.67 0.65 -30.13
C ILE A 86 7.66 -0.65 -29.30
N SER A 87 6.48 -1.13 -28.92
CA SER A 87 6.33 -2.38 -28.15
C SER A 87 6.57 -3.64 -28.99
N GLY A 88 6.59 -3.54 -30.32
CA GLY A 88 6.74 -4.70 -31.21
C GLY A 88 5.54 -5.66 -31.19
N MET A 89 4.40 -5.26 -30.63
CA MET A 89 3.20 -6.09 -30.46
C MET A 89 1.92 -5.25 -30.48
N LEU A 90 0.79 -5.89 -30.81
CA LEU A 90 -0.53 -5.26 -30.73
C LEU A 90 -0.96 -5.17 -29.25
N LEU A 91 -1.05 -3.94 -28.72
CA LEU A 91 -1.36 -3.71 -27.31
C LEU A 91 -2.83 -4.05 -26.99
N LYS A 92 -3.03 -4.96 -26.03
CA LYS A 92 -4.37 -5.38 -25.60
C LYS A 92 -5.09 -4.25 -24.86
N GLN A 93 -6.39 -4.11 -25.14
CA GLN A 93 -7.27 -3.13 -24.50
C GLN A 93 -7.81 -3.66 -23.16
N ILE A 94 -6.90 -3.84 -22.21
CA ILE A 94 -7.18 -4.50 -20.93
C ILE A 94 -7.93 -3.60 -19.94
N PHE A 95 -7.82 -2.28 -20.06
CA PHE A 95 -8.45 -1.34 -19.13
C PHE A 95 -9.86 -0.95 -19.55
N LEU A 96 -10.64 -1.94 -19.98
CA LEU A 96 -12.05 -1.83 -20.31
C LEU A 96 -12.87 -2.65 -19.33
N GLU A 97 -13.89 -2.02 -18.75
CA GLU A 97 -14.89 -2.68 -17.91
C GLU A 97 -16.25 -2.44 -18.55
N ASP A 98 -16.99 -3.51 -18.86
CA ASP A 98 -18.31 -3.40 -19.50
C ASP A 98 -18.31 -2.66 -20.85
N GLY A 99 -17.17 -2.65 -21.55
CA GLY A 99 -16.94 -1.92 -22.80
C GLY A 99 -16.69 -0.42 -22.61
N GLN A 100 -16.55 0.04 -21.37
CA GLN A 100 -16.21 1.42 -21.04
C GLN A 100 -14.77 1.50 -20.51
N PRO A 101 -14.03 2.57 -20.83
CA PRO A 101 -12.71 2.83 -20.24
C PRO A 101 -12.77 2.88 -18.71
N ILE A 102 -11.87 2.16 -18.04
CA ILE A 102 -11.71 2.28 -16.59
C ILE A 102 -11.19 3.68 -16.28
N ARG A 103 -11.96 4.43 -15.49
CA ARG A 103 -11.58 5.78 -15.03
C ARG A 103 -10.50 5.68 -13.96
N MET A 104 -9.34 6.27 -14.24
CA MET A 104 -8.16 6.25 -13.39
C MET A 104 -7.74 7.68 -13.02
N HIS A 105 -7.29 7.86 -11.79
CA HIS A 105 -6.70 9.11 -11.32
C HIS A 105 -5.22 8.90 -11.03
N ILE A 106 -4.35 9.68 -11.67
CA ILE A 106 -2.91 9.67 -11.39
C ILE A 106 -2.62 10.73 -10.31
N ASP A 107 -2.37 10.28 -9.09
CA ASP A 107 -2.16 11.17 -7.95
C ASP A 107 -0.85 11.98 -8.07
N SER A 108 -0.87 13.17 -7.49
CA SER A 108 0.29 14.08 -7.44
C SER A 108 1.49 13.56 -6.63
N SER A 109 1.31 12.51 -5.80
CA SER A 109 2.39 11.92 -4.99
C SER A 109 3.51 11.31 -5.84
N ILE A 110 3.22 10.94 -7.10
CA ILE A 110 4.23 10.56 -8.09
C ILE A 110 4.98 11.82 -8.51
N ALA A 111 6.08 12.16 -7.84
CA ALA A 111 6.76 13.45 -8.00
C ALA A 111 7.17 13.77 -9.45
N ASN A 112 7.62 12.76 -10.20
CA ASN A 112 8.13 12.95 -11.55
C ASN A 112 6.99 13.13 -12.58
N VAL A 113 6.90 14.35 -13.14
CA VAL A 113 5.91 14.72 -14.17
C VAL A 113 6.01 13.82 -15.40
N ASN A 114 7.22 13.46 -15.83
CA ASN A 114 7.41 12.62 -17.01
C ASN A 114 6.88 11.21 -16.77
N VAL A 115 7.04 10.67 -15.56
CA VAL A 115 6.46 9.37 -15.19
C VAL A 115 4.94 9.43 -15.27
N ARG A 116 4.31 10.50 -14.77
CA ARG A 116 2.85 10.69 -14.88
C ARG A 116 2.39 10.76 -16.33
N SER A 117 3.11 11.48 -17.20
CA SER A 117 2.80 11.56 -18.63
C SER A 117 2.93 10.22 -19.34
N ILE A 118 4.00 9.46 -19.08
CA ILE A 118 4.21 8.12 -19.64
C ILE A 118 3.13 7.15 -19.13
N LEU A 119 2.79 7.23 -17.85
CA LEU A 119 1.75 6.42 -17.24
C LEU A 119 0.37 6.71 -17.86
N SER A 120 0.04 7.99 -18.03
CA SER A 120 -1.18 8.44 -18.71
C SER A 120 -1.27 7.88 -20.13
N ALA A 121 -0.19 7.99 -20.91
CA ALA A 121 -0.12 7.43 -22.26
C ALA A 121 -0.35 5.92 -22.27
N ARG A 122 0.33 5.16 -21.38
CA ARG A 122 0.16 3.70 -21.27
C ARG A 122 -1.27 3.30 -20.93
N ILE A 123 -1.92 4.02 -20.01
CA ILE A 123 -3.33 3.77 -19.66
C ILE A 123 -4.23 3.98 -20.87
N MET A 124 -4.07 5.09 -21.59
CA MET A 124 -4.85 5.38 -22.81
C MET A 124 -4.62 4.36 -23.92
N HIS A 125 -3.36 3.94 -24.13
CA HIS A 125 -3.01 2.94 -25.14
C HIS A 125 -3.56 1.55 -24.84
N SER A 126 -3.84 1.25 -23.56
CA SER A 126 -4.46 0.01 -23.11
C SER A 126 -5.96 0.15 -22.82
N GLY A 127 -6.60 1.24 -23.28
CA GLY A 127 -8.05 1.41 -23.28
C GLY A 127 -8.66 2.10 -22.06
N GLY A 128 -7.85 2.60 -21.12
CA GLY A 128 -8.32 3.29 -19.92
C GLY A 128 -8.43 4.81 -20.08
N ASP A 129 -9.01 5.48 -19.08
CA ASP A 129 -9.14 6.94 -19.01
C ASP A 129 -8.33 7.49 -17.83
N PRO A 130 -7.15 8.11 -18.04
CA PRO A 130 -6.32 8.65 -16.97
C PRO A 130 -6.72 10.08 -16.53
N THR A 131 -7.76 10.67 -17.12
CA THR A 131 -8.13 12.08 -16.89
C THR A 131 -9.15 12.27 -15.77
N ALA A 132 -9.63 11.18 -15.18
CA ALA A 132 -10.65 11.22 -14.14
C ALA A 132 -10.16 11.91 -12.86
N SER A 133 -11.07 12.63 -12.19
CA SER A 133 -10.82 13.17 -10.86
C SER A 133 -10.76 12.03 -9.82
N ALA A 134 -10.13 12.27 -8.67
CA ALA A 134 -10.05 11.28 -7.59
C ALA A 134 -11.44 10.76 -7.14
N GLN A 135 -12.45 11.63 -7.15
CA GLN A 135 -13.82 11.26 -6.79
C GLN A 135 -14.52 10.42 -7.87
N ALA A 136 -14.29 10.71 -9.15
CA ALA A 136 -14.91 9.99 -10.26
C ALA A 136 -14.16 8.71 -10.66
N ALA A 137 -12.87 8.62 -10.32
CA ALA A 137 -12.02 7.49 -10.65
C ALA A 137 -12.41 6.22 -9.88
N ARG A 138 -12.36 5.10 -10.59
CA ARG A 138 -12.44 3.74 -10.03
C ARG A 138 -11.09 3.30 -9.48
N VAL A 139 -9.99 3.68 -10.13
CA VAL A 139 -8.63 3.34 -9.70
C VAL A 139 -7.84 4.63 -9.42
N ILE A 140 -7.20 4.72 -8.26
CA ILE A 140 -6.29 5.81 -7.90
C ILE A 140 -4.88 5.26 -7.88
N LEU A 141 -4.00 5.82 -8.71
CA LEU A 141 -2.60 5.42 -8.83
C LEU A 141 -1.73 6.40 -8.05
N ALA A 142 -0.96 5.89 -7.08
CA ALA A 142 -0.09 6.69 -6.23
C ALA A 142 1.28 6.03 -6.01
N ASP A 143 2.26 6.80 -5.53
CA ASP A 143 3.59 6.29 -5.16
C ASP A 143 3.53 5.50 -3.83
N PRO A 144 3.81 4.18 -3.83
CA PRO A 144 3.74 3.35 -2.62
C PRO A 144 4.74 3.76 -1.53
N ASN A 145 5.79 4.51 -1.88
CA ASN A 145 6.82 4.95 -0.93
C ASN A 145 6.43 6.22 -0.16
N THR A 146 5.23 6.75 -0.40
CA THR A 146 4.74 7.98 0.24
C THR A 146 3.66 7.70 1.29
N GLU A 147 3.59 8.52 2.34
CA GLU A 147 2.51 8.44 3.33
C GLU A 147 1.11 8.70 2.72
N VAL A 148 1.08 9.44 1.59
CA VAL A 148 -0.14 9.72 0.82
C VAL A 148 -0.80 8.42 0.37
N PHE A 149 -0.03 7.43 -0.08
CA PHE A 149 -0.57 6.12 -0.49
C PHE A 149 -1.32 5.44 0.67
N GLN A 150 -0.71 5.37 1.86
CA GLN A 150 -1.36 4.78 3.03
C GLN A 150 -2.61 5.55 3.46
N HIS A 151 -2.57 6.88 3.35
CA HIS A 151 -3.72 7.73 3.64
C HIS A 151 -4.87 7.49 2.64
N LEU A 152 -4.58 7.39 1.34
CA LEU A 152 -5.57 7.08 0.29
C LEU A 152 -6.19 5.70 0.52
N VAL A 153 -5.37 4.66 0.75
CA VAL A 153 -5.86 3.31 1.06
C VAL A 153 -6.81 3.34 2.27
N LYS A 154 -6.44 4.04 3.35
CA LYS A 154 -7.28 4.16 4.54
C LYS A 154 -8.57 4.95 4.28
N THR A 155 -8.50 5.99 3.45
CA THR A 155 -9.65 6.85 3.11
C THR A 155 -10.70 6.08 2.30
N TYR A 156 -10.25 5.29 1.33
CA TYR A 156 -11.13 4.57 0.39
C TYR A 156 -11.40 3.10 0.76
N GLN A 157 -10.88 2.59 1.89
CA GLN A 157 -11.05 1.19 2.31
C GLN A 157 -12.52 0.74 2.42
N GLY A 158 -13.47 1.66 2.63
CA GLY A 158 -14.90 1.37 2.74
C GLY A 158 -15.67 1.40 1.42
N GLU A 159 -15.05 1.90 0.34
CA GLU A 159 -15.69 2.04 -0.96
C GLU A 159 -15.36 0.82 -1.84
N THR A 160 -16.34 -0.05 -2.08
CA THR A 160 -16.12 -1.32 -2.82
C THR A 160 -15.75 -1.12 -4.29
N ASP A 161 -16.13 0.01 -4.86
CA ASP A 161 -15.91 0.34 -6.27
C ASP A 161 -14.68 1.24 -6.48
N LYS A 162 -13.84 1.41 -5.44
CA LYS A 162 -12.59 2.17 -5.53
C LYS A 162 -11.39 1.33 -5.14
N TYR A 163 -10.37 1.39 -5.97
CA TYR A 163 -9.09 0.73 -5.78
C TYR A 163 -7.99 1.77 -5.68
N VAL A 164 -7.10 1.60 -4.71
CA VAL A 164 -5.88 2.42 -4.57
C VAL A 164 -4.70 1.50 -4.85
N GLU A 165 -4.01 1.76 -5.95
CA GLU A 165 -2.95 0.91 -6.49
C GLU A 165 -1.64 1.67 -6.63
N SER A 166 -0.52 0.95 -6.62
CA SER A 166 0.79 1.53 -6.96
C SER A 166 0.83 1.91 -8.44
N TYR A 167 1.55 2.97 -8.82
CA TYR A 167 1.73 3.30 -10.24
C TYR A 167 2.39 2.16 -11.06
N LEU A 168 3.14 1.26 -10.41
CA LEU A 168 3.73 0.06 -11.04
C LEU A 168 2.68 -0.98 -11.45
N TRP A 169 1.48 -0.92 -10.86
CA TRP A 169 0.36 -1.82 -11.16
C TRP A 169 -0.03 -1.81 -12.65
N VAL A 170 0.02 -0.64 -13.30
CA VAL A 170 -0.29 -0.51 -14.72
C VAL A 170 0.67 -1.33 -15.57
N LYS A 171 1.97 -1.28 -15.28
CA LYS A 171 2.99 -2.08 -15.98
C LYS A 171 2.69 -3.58 -15.80
N LYS A 172 2.45 -4.02 -14.57
CA LYS A 172 2.11 -5.43 -14.25
C LYS A 172 0.86 -5.91 -15.00
N CYS A 173 -0.19 -5.09 -15.08
CA CYS A 173 -1.42 -5.45 -15.80
C CYS A 173 -1.18 -5.59 -17.31
N ILE A 174 -0.39 -4.69 -17.91
CA ILE A 174 -0.05 -4.73 -19.34
C ILE A 174 0.77 -5.98 -19.67
N GLU A 175 1.79 -6.28 -18.87
CA GLU A 175 2.63 -7.47 -19.02
C GLU A 175 1.81 -8.77 -18.88
N ARG A 176 0.91 -8.82 -17.90
CA ARG A 176 0.01 -9.96 -17.70
C ARG A 176 -1.10 -10.03 -18.76
N GLY A 177 -1.35 -8.94 -19.49
CA GLY A 177 -2.47 -8.82 -20.43
C GLY A 177 -3.85 -8.94 -19.76
N SER A 178 -3.96 -8.64 -18.46
CA SER A 178 -5.23 -8.67 -17.71
C SER A 178 -5.17 -7.74 -16.50
N VAL A 179 -6.33 -7.22 -16.08
CA VAL A 179 -6.46 -6.35 -14.91
C VAL A 179 -6.57 -7.21 -13.66
N VAL A 180 -5.59 -7.08 -12.76
CA VAL A 180 -5.56 -7.83 -11.49
C VAL A 180 -5.30 -6.85 -10.36
N PHE A 181 -6.32 -6.62 -9.54
CA PHE A 181 -6.22 -5.72 -8.40
C PHE A 181 -5.42 -6.36 -7.26
N THR A 182 -4.70 -5.52 -6.50
CA THR A 182 -4.05 -5.95 -5.27
C THR A 182 -5.14 -6.35 -4.27
N PRO A 183 -5.17 -7.61 -3.79
CA PRO A 183 -6.22 -8.04 -2.88
C PRO A 183 -6.18 -7.18 -1.61
N VAL A 184 -7.34 -6.67 -1.18
CA VAL A 184 -7.46 -5.94 0.08
C VAL A 184 -7.15 -6.93 1.20
N VAL A 185 -5.92 -6.92 1.68
CA VAL A 185 -5.51 -7.74 2.81
C VAL A 185 -6.27 -7.23 4.02
N TYR A 186 -7.36 -7.92 4.35
CA TYR A 186 -8.13 -7.65 5.55
C TYR A 186 -7.19 -7.89 6.73
N LYS A 187 -6.67 -6.80 7.29
CA LYS A 187 -5.94 -6.87 8.56
C LYS A 187 -6.96 -7.36 9.57
N ASN A 188 -6.85 -8.63 9.94
CA ASN A 188 -7.73 -9.24 10.94
C ASN A 188 -7.85 -8.26 12.11
N PRO A 189 -9.08 -7.88 12.51
CA PRO A 189 -9.35 -6.77 13.41
C PRO A 189 -8.79 -7.08 14.78
N GLY A 190 -7.49 -6.85 14.97
CA GLY A 190 -6.76 -6.86 16.22
C GLY A 190 -7.05 -8.00 17.19
N GLY A 191 -7.49 -9.16 16.71
CA GLY A 191 -7.80 -10.32 17.53
C GLY A 191 -6.56 -11.19 17.67
N ARG A 192 -6.14 -11.49 18.90
CA ARG A 192 -5.18 -12.58 19.13
C ARG A 192 -5.77 -13.85 18.54
N ARG A 193 -4.98 -14.63 17.81
CA ARG A 193 -5.45 -15.92 17.30
C ARG A 193 -5.87 -16.78 18.50
N PRO A 194 -7.06 -17.40 18.51
CA PRO A 194 -7.42 -18.35 19.55
C PRO A 194 -6.32 -19.42 19.68
N GLY A 195 -5.64 -19.48 20.82
CA GLY A 195 -4.49 -20.36 21.07
C GLY A 195 -3.12 -19.67 21.06
N GLU A 196 -3.02 -18.43 20.58
CA GLU A 196 -1.80 -17.63 20.73
C GLU A 196 -1.72 -17.10 22.17
N GLU A 197 -0.96 -17.82 23.00
CA GLU A 197 -0.78 -17.46 24.40
C GLU A 197 -0.24 -16.03 24.53
N ARG A 198 -0.68 -15.34 25.58
CA ARG A 198 -0.13 -14.01 25.85
C ARG A 198 1.34 -14.17 26.20
N THR A 199 2.23 -13.64 25.36
CA THR A 199 3.65 -13.50 25.67
C THR A 199 3.77 -12.99 27.10
N GLN A 200 4.40 -13.78 27.97
CA GLN A 200 4.61 -13.38 29.36
C GLN A 200 5.79 -12.42 29.41
N PHE A 201 5.71 -11.42 30.28
CA PHE A 201 6.82 -10.52 30.53
C PHE A 201 7.94 -11.28 31.23
N THR A 202 9.12 -11.29 30.61
CA THR A 202 10.33 -11.84 31.21
C THR A 202 10.93 -10.85 32.22
N GLU A 203 11.86 -11.30 33.07
CA GLU A 203 12.54 -10.39 33.98
C GLU A 203 13.42 -9.37 33.25
N GLN A 204 14.01 -9.79 32.12
CA GLN A 204 14.81 -8.93 31.25
C GLN A 204 13.97 -7.83 30.60
N ASP A 205 12.74 -8.15 30.16
CA ASP A 205 11.77 -7.17 29.67
C ASP A 205 11.49 -6.08 30.71
N GLU A 206 11.37 -6.47 31.98
CA GLU A 206 11.14 -5.53 33.07
C GLU A 206 12.37 -4.70 33.41
N GLU A 207 13.56 -5.28 33.32
CA GLU A 207 14.82 -4.57 33.51
C GLU A 207 15.02 -3.51 32.43
N HIS A 208 14.80 -3.86 31.16
CA HIS A 208 14.86 -2.90 30.07
C HIS A 208 13.80 -1.81 30.21
N LEU A 209 12.58 -2.17 30.64
CA LEU A 209 11.53 -1.20 30.94
C LEU A 209 11.94 -0.25 32.07
N CYS A 210 12.55 -0.76 33.14
CA CYS A 210 13.05 0.06 34.25
C CYS A 210 14.17 0.99 33.79
N ASN A 211 15.12 0.48 33.00
CA ASN A 211 16.20 1.28 32.42
C ASN A 211 15.67 2.42 31.56
N TRP A 212 14.67 2.15 30.72
CA TRP A 212 14.01 3.17 29.90
C TRP A 212 13.31 4.23 30.76
N ILE A 213 12.51 3.82 31.75
CA ILE A 213 11.81 4.76 32.64
C ILE A 213 12.81 5.54 33.50
N ALA A 214 13.90 4.93 33.95
CA ALA A 214 14.97 5.61 34.69
C ALA A 214 15.64 6.69 33.85
N ALA A 215 15.91 6.40 32.57
CA ALA A 215 16.50 7.36 31.64
C ALA A 215 15.54 8.52 31.29
N LYS A 216 14.23 8.24 31.18
CA LYS A 216 13.23 9.24 30.78
C LYS A 216 12.62 10.02 31.95
N ILE A 217 12.26 9.34 33.04
CA ILE A 217 11.60 9.93 34.22
C ILE A 217 12.28 9.39 35.51
N PRO A 218 13.48 9.91 35.85
CA PRO A 218 14.32 9.38 36.93
C PRO A 218 13.64 9.42 38.31
N TYR A 219 12.82 10.43 38.56
CA TYR A 219 12.17 10.65 39.86
C TYR A 219 10.66 10.42 39.79
N LYS A 220 10.14 9.63 40.72
CA LYS A 220 8.70 9.29 40.79
C LYS A 220 7.83 10.51 41.05
N GLU A 221 8.34 11.46 41.84
CA GLU A 221 7.63 12.66 42.29
C GLU A 221 7.26 13.60 41.14
N THR A 222 8.07 13.60 40.08
CA THR A 222 7.79 14.35 38.83
C THR A 222 6.50 13.88 38.14
N GLY A 223 5.99 12.69 38.51
CA GLY A 223 4.82 12.07 37.90
C GLY A 223 5.13 11.55 36.49
N GLY A 224 4.09 11.30 35.69
CA GLY A 224 4.25 10.97 34.26
C GLY A 224 4.66 9.53 33.94
N ARG A 225 5.19 8.75 34.89
CA ARG A 225 5.54 7.32 34.67
C ARG A 225 4.36 6.47 34.18
N THR A 226 3.12 6.86 34.47
CA THR A 226 1.90 6.16 34.01
C THR A 226 1.24 6.78 32.76
N GLY A 227 1.88 7.77 32.14
CA GLY A 227 1.34 8.46 30.96
C GLY A 227 1.47 7.64 29.67
N ASN A 228 0.46 7.64 28.81
CA ASN A 228 0.45 6.85 27.57
C ASN A 228 1.61 7.20 26.63
N ARG A 229 1.95 8.50 26.53
CA ARG A 229 2.98 9.01 25.61
C ARG A 229 4.35 8.39 25.85
N LEU A 230 4.71 8.11 27.11
CA LEU A 230 6.00 7.48 27.47
C LEU A 230 6.15 6.10 26.82
N TYR A 231 5.07 5.31 26.81
CA TYR A 231 5.08 3.95 26.26
C TYR A 231 4.84 3.93 24.75
N GLN A 232 4.13 4.92 24.20
CA GLN A 232 4.03 5.10 22.75
C GLN A 232 5.42 5.41 22.17
N GLN A 233 6.15 6.34 22.79
CA GLN A 233 7.53 6.67 22.43
C GLN A 233 8.47 5.46 22.55
N LEU A 234 8.29 4.61 23.58
CA LEU A 234 9.04 3.36 23.69
C LEU A 234 8.80 2.45 22.47
N CYS A 235 7.54 2.29 22.05
CA CYS A 235 7.19 1.47 20.88
C CYS A 235 7.58 2.08 19.54
N GLU A 236 7.73 3.40 19.43
CA GLU A 236 8.27 4.07 18.24
C GLU A 236 9.75 3.69 18.00
N LEU A 237 10.51 3.42 19.07
CA LEU A 237 11.92 3.01 18.99
C LEU A 237 12.13 1.53 18.62
N ARG A 238 11.07 0.74 18.42
CA ARG A 238 11.19 -0.72 18.17
C ARG A 238 12.05 -1.11 16.95
N ASN A 239 12.31 -0.17 16.04
CA ASN A 239 13.12 -0.38 14.85
C ASN A 239 14.63 -0.30 15.17
N GLU A 240 15.01 0.21 16.33
CA GLU A 240 16.40 0.22 16.79
C GLU A 240 16.76 -1.15 17.39
N PRO A 241 17.95 -1.71 17.08
CA PRO A 241 18.32 -3.06 17.50
C PRO A 241 18.36 -3.20 19.03
N GLU A 242 18.70 -2.15 19.77
CA GLU A 242 18.71 -2.13 21.24
C GLU A 242 17.28 -2.19 21.84
N PHE A 243 16.27 -1.80 21.08
CA PHE A 243 14.86 -1.75 21.49
C PHE A 243 14.01 -2.83 20.83
N ALA A 244 14.61 -3.84 20.19
CA ALA A 244 13.90 -4.95 19.57
C ALA A 244 12.94 -5.67 20.54
N TRP A 245 13.31 -5.75 21.83
CA TRP A 245 12.49 -6.33 22.90
C TRP A 245 11.13 -5.63 23.09
N VAL A 246 11.00 -4.36 22.71
CA VAL A 246 9.76 -3.60 22.86
C VAL A 246 8.63 -4.19 21.99
N SER A 247 8.98 -4.77 20.84
CA SER A 247 8.03 -5.34 19.88
C SER A 247 7.22 -6.53 20.45
N ARG A 248 7.70 -7.17 21.51
CA ARG A 248 7.06 -8.33 22.18
C ARG A 248 5.70 -7.99 22.81
N HIS A 249 5.50 -6.72 23.17
CA HIS A 249 4.27 -6.27 23.81
C HIS A 249 3.80 -4.92 23.29
N THR A 250 2.49 -4.69 23.28
CA THR A 250 1.93 -3.39 22.92
C THR A 250 2.23 -2.34 24.00
N TRP A 251 2.25 -1.06 23.65
CA TRP A 251 2.46 0.03 24.61
C TRP A 251 1.45 -0.01 25.78
N GLN A 252 0.20 -0.43 25.54
CA GLN A 252 -0.79 -0.61 26.61
C GLN A 252 -0.37 -1.71 27.58
N SER A 253 0.17 -2.82 27.06
CA SER A 253 0.61 -3.95 27.86
C SER A 253 1.81 -3.56 28.73
N TRP A 254 2.79 -2.84 28.18
CA TRP A 254 3.93 -2.28 28.94
C TRP A 254 3.46 -1.34 30.06
N ARG A 255 2.52 -0.44 29.74
CA ARG A 255 1.94 0.49 30.72
C ARG A 255 1.22 -0.24 31.85
N GLU A 256 0.36 -1.19 31.51
CA GLU A 256 -0.37 -1.97 32.51
C GLU A 256 0.57 -2.85 33.34
N ARG A 257 1.66 -3.38 32.74
CA ARG A 257 2.70 -4.10 33.48
C ARG A 257 3.36 -3.21 34.53
N TYR A 258 3.76 -2.00 34.15
CA TYR A 258 4.32 -1.04 35.09
C TYR A 258 3.31 -0.67 36.17
N LYS A 259 2.08 -0.31 35.79
CA LYS A 259 1.03 0.10 36.72
C LYS A 259 0.73 -0.96 37.78
N LYS A 260 0.65 -2.24 37.39
CA LYS A 260 0.40 -3.36 38.31
C LYS A 260 1.60 -3.69 39.21
N ASN A 261 2.82 -3.46 38.72
CA ASN A 261 4.06 -3.78 39.43
C ASN A 261 4.82 -2.54 39.91
N ALA A 262 4.14 -1.39 40.03
CA ALA A 262 4.79 -0.09 40.23
C ALA A 262 5.68 -0.10 41.49
N SER A 263 5.20 -0.68 42.59
CA SER A 263 5.98 -0.77 43.84
C SER A 263 7.32 -1.48 43.67
N ARG A 264 7.37 -2.60 42.91
CA ARG A 264 8.61 -3.36 42.68
C ARG A 264 9.51 -2.69 41.66
N LEU A 265 8.94 -2.22 40.55
CA LEU A 265 9.69 -1.60 39.47
C LEU A 265 10.22 -0.21 39.87
N ASP A 266 9.50 0.55 40.70
CA ASP A 266 9.98 1.84 41.20
C ASP A 266 11.24 1.69 42.08
N VAL A 267 11.35 0.61 42.86
CA VAL A 267 12.57 0.30 43.64
C VAL A 267 13.74 0.03 42.70
N ARG A 268 13.55 -0.79 41.66
CA ARG A 268 14.59 -1.04 40.63
C ARG A 268 14.96 0.24 39.87
N ILE A 269 13.98 1.05 39.49
CA ILE A 269 14.22 2.34 38.82
C ILE A 269 15.05 3.26 39.73
N ALA A 270 14.72 3.34 41.02
CA ALA A 270 15.49 4.15 41.97
C ALA A 270 16.95 3.69 42.08
N GLN A 271 17.19 2.37 42.14
CA GLN A 271 18.54 1.80 42.14
C GLN A 271 19.32 2.15 40.86
N ILE A 272 18.70 2.01 39.69
CA ILE A 272 19.33 2.37 38.40
C ILE A 272 19.67 3.87 38.35
N VAL A 273 18.80 4.73 38.88
CA VAL A 273 19.04 6.18 38.95
C VAL A 273 20.17 6.51 39.93
N GLU A 274 20.25 5.81 41.06
CA GLU A 274 21.32 5.96 42.03
C GLU A 274 22.68 5.47 41.50
N GLU A 275 22.69 4.40 40.71
CA GLU A 275 23.90 3.86 40.07
C GLU A 275 24.39 4.75 38.93
N LYS A 276 23.50 5.11 38.00
CA LYS A 276 23.85 5.93 36.82
C LYS A 276 24.09 7.40 37.15
N LYS A 277 23.66 7.87 38.34
CA LYS A 277 23.72 9.26 38.82
C LYS A 277 23.58 10.28 37.67
N PRO A 278 22.48 10.25 36.91
CA PRO A 278 22.31 11.15 35.78
C PRO A 278 22.50 12.59 36.26
N ALA A 279 23.42 13.31 35.61
CA ALA A 279 23.84 14.63 36.06
C ALA A 279 22.61 15.54 36.22
N LEU A 280 22.39 15.98 37.45
CA LEU A 280 21.21 16.73 37.88
C LEU A 280 21.23 18.13 37.25
N GLY A 281 20.90 18.26 35.96
CA GLY A 281 20.90 19.56 35.27
C GLY A 281 21.27 19.58 33.79
N GLU A 282 21.59 18.45 33.14
CA GLU A 282 21.74 18.47 31.69
C GLU A 282 20.39 18.73 31.02
N LYS A 283 20.25 19.95 30.49
CA LYS A 283 19.09 20.45 29.75
C LYS A 283 18.84 19.56 28.53
N GLY A 284 18.05 18.51 28.68
CA GLY A 284 17.81 17.60 27.56
C GLY A 284 16.56 16.74 27.59
N GLN A 285 16.09 16.24 28.73
CA GLN A 285 15.28 15.01 28.64
C GLN A 285 13.79 15.05 28.99
N TYR A 286 13.25 16.07 29.66
CA TYR A 286 11.79 16.31 29.71
C TYR A 286 11.49 17.80 29.88
N GLY A 287 11.13 18.46 28.79
CA GLY A 287 10.91 19.92 28.69
C GLY A 287 9.77 20.51 29.53
N TYR A 288 9.09 19.73 30.38
CA TYR A 288 8.14 20.23 31.37
C TYR A 288 8.16 19.30 32.57
N VAL A 289 9.24 19.34 33.37
CA VAL A 289 9.10 19.00 34.78
C VAL A 289 8.03 19.94 35.29
N ARG A 290 6.85 19.40 35.60
CA ARG A 290 5.84 20.15 36.34
C ARG A 290 6.51 20.49 37.65
N GLN A 291 7.09 21.69 37.75
CA GLN A 291 7.46 22.23 39.04
C GLN A 291 6.20 22.06 39.88
N ALA A 292 6.33 21.44 41.04
CA ALA A 292 5.22 21.35 41.97
C ALA A 292 4.83 22.79 42.28
N GLU A 293 3.89 23.34 41.51
CA GLU A 293 3.36 24.66 41.75
C GLU A 293 2.87 24.59 43.18
N VAL A 294 3.55 25.32 44.06
CA VAL A 294 3.17 25.48 45.45
C VAL A 294 1.84 26.19 45.38
N LYS A 295 0.74 25.43 45.21
CA LYS A 295 -0.60 25.98 45.13
C LYS A 295 -0.76 26.82 46.38
N PRO A 296 -0.84 28.15 46.30
CA PRO A 296 -1.01 28.97 47.48
C PRO A 296 -2.26 28.44 48.17
N LYS A 297 -2.13 28.01 49.43
CA LYS A 297 -3.22 27.49 50.26
C LYS A 297 -4.35 28.51 50.19
N ARG A 298 -5.34 28.31 49.31
CA ARG A 298 -6.58 29.08 49.34
C ARG A 298 -7.22 28.74 50.67
N THR A 299 -7.14 29.68 51.61
CA THR A 299 -7.84 29.67 52.88
C THR A 299 -9.31 29.48 52.59
N ARG A 300 -9.78 28.24 52.77
CA ARG A 300 -11.19 27.87 52.63
C ARG A 300 -11.96 28.63 53.71
N LYS A 301 -12.56 29.77 53.33
CA LYS A 301 -13.40 30.60 54.19
C LYS A 301 -14.55 29.73 54.70
N LYS A 302 -14.50 29.39 56.00
CA LYS A 302 -15.47 28.58 56.73
C LYS A 302 -16.80 29.35 56.78
N SER A 303 -17.72 29.03 55.86
CA SER A 303 -19.11 29.48 55.93
C SER A 303 -19.76 28.81 57.14
N ARG A 304 -20.07 29.61 58.17
CA ARG A 304 -20.93 29.23 59.30
C ARG A 304 -22.31 28.87 58.74
N LYS A 305 -22.73 27.61 58.89
CA LYS A 305 -24.12 27.20 58.69
C LYS A 305 -24.75 26.93 60.06
N SER A 306 -25.87 27.62 60.23
CA SER A 306 -26.76 27.76 61.38
C SER A 306 -27.21 26.43 61.98
N GLU A 307 -27.41 26.48 63.30
CA GLU A 307 -28.17 25.56 64.15
C GLU A 307 -29.67 25.53 63.78
N GLY A 308 -30.34 24.46 64.24
CA GLY A 308 -31.78 24.16 64.09
C GLY A 308 -31.99 22.98 63.13
N GLU A 309 -32.67 21.89 63.44
CA GLU A 309 -33.64 21.59 64.50
C GLU A 309 -33.92 20.07 64.44
N ASP A 310 -34.34 19.49 65.56
CA ASP A 310 -34.69 18.09 65.78
C ASP A 310 -35.63 17.48 64.72
N SER A 311 -35.41 16.22 64.34
CA SER A 311 -36.51 15.23 64.32
C SER A 311 -36.05 13.78 64.11
N GLU A 312 -36.93 12.90 64.55
CA GLU A 312 -36.80 11.51 64.96
C GLU A 312 -36.36 10.47 63.92
N VAL A 313 -35.62 9.50 64.49
CA VAL A 313 -35.65 8.05 64.27
C VAL A 313 -36.92 7.51 63.61
N LEU A 314 -36.80 6.79 62.48
CA LEU A 314 -37.55 5.55 62.24
C LEU A 314 -37.00 4.71 61.10
N ALA A 315 -37.20 3.41 61.27
CA ALA A 315 -36.62 2.26 60.60
C ALA A 315 -36.96 2.08 59.12
N GLY A 316 -36.15 1.24 58.45
CA GLY A 316 -36.70 0.22 57.56
C GLY A 316 -36.08 0.14 56.16
N PRO A 317 -35.50 -1.01 55.76
CA PRO A 317 -35.07 -1.29 54.40
C PRO A 317 -36.22 -1.94 53.61
N SER A 318 -36.39 -1.61 52.33
CA SER A 318 -37.13 -2.50 51.43
C SER A 318 -36.82 -2.26 49.96
N ASN A 319 -36.61 -3.40 49.29
CA ASN A 319 -36.52 -3.60 47.86
C ASN A 319 -37.77 -3.08 47.15
N GLN A 320 -37.64 -2.62 45.90
CA GLN A 320 -38.20 -3.35 44.76
C GLN A 320 -37.96 -2.62 43.44
N ASP A 321 -37.71 -3.48 42.44
CA ASP A 321 -37.86 -3.26 41.02
C ASP A 321 -39.05 -2.40 40.66
N THR A 322 -38.84 -1.49 39.71
CA THR A 322 -39.91 -1.07 38.80
C THR A 322 -39.30 -0.77 37.45
N GLU A 323 -39.36 -1.76 36.56
CA GLU A 323 -39.35 -1.52 35.13
C GLU A 323 -40.54 -0.63 34.78
N HIS A 324 -40.29 0.53 34.18
CA HIS A 324 -41.31 1.19 33.38
C HIS A 324 -40.68 1.91 32.18
N PHE A 325 -41.00 1.36 31.02
CA PHE A 325 -41.02 1.96 29.69
C PHE A 325 -41.23 3.48 29.70
N SER A 326 -40.42 4.22 28.93
CA SER A 326 -40.87 5.30 28.02
C SER A 326 -39.71 5.89 27.20
N VAL A 327 -39.79 5.72 25.88
CA VAL A 327 -39.08 6.46 24.82
C VAL A 327 -40.18 6.90 23.84
N PRO A 328 -40.06 7.98 23.04
CA PRO A 328 -39.41 9.28 23.23
C PRO A 328 -40.41 10.45 23.09
N ALA A 329 -40.08 11.62 23.65
CA ALA A 329 -40.78 12.87 23.36
C ALA A 329 -40.34 13.46 22.00
N PRO A 330 -41.27 14.00 21.18
CA PRO A 330 -40.95 14.62 19.90
C PRO A 330 -40.42 16.05 20.07
N VAL A 331 -39.35 16.36 19.32
CA VAL A 331 -38.75 17.69 19.21
C VAL A 331 -39.51 18.50 18.16
N PRO A 332 -39.91 19.76 18.43
CA PRO A 332 -40.65 20.57 17.47
C PRO A 332 -39.75 21.13 16.35
N ILE A 333 -40.22 20.99 15.11
CA ILE A 333 -39.64 21.52 13.87
C ILE A 333 -40.07 22.99 13.71
N PRO A 334 -39.16 23.94 13.46
CA PRO A 334 -39.54 25.31 13.10
C PRO A 334 -39.75 25.48 11.59
N VAL A 335 -41.00 25.81 11.26
CA VAL A 335 -41.47 26.90 10.38
C VAL A 335 -40.82 27.08 9.00
N SER A 336 -41.67 26.80 8.00
CA SER A 336 -41.62 27.14 6.59
C SER A 336 -41.31 28.60 6.27
N TYR A 337 -40.33 28.84 5.38
CA TYR A 337 -40.25 30.07 4.59
C TYR A 337 -40.97 29.88 3.26
N GLN A 338 -42.10 30.58 3.16
CA GLN A 338 -42.90 30.78 1.97
C GLN A 338 -42.23 31.91 1.16
N GLN A 339 -41.64 31.61 -0.01
CA GLN A 339 -41.13 32.65 -0.89
C GLN A 339 -42.21 32.98 -1.93
N GLN A 340 -42.71 34.21 -1.81
CA GLN A 340 -43.74 34.81 -2.65
C GLN A 340 -43.24 35.04 -4.08
N SER A 341 -44.10 34.71 -5.03
CA SER A 341 -44.03 35.11 -6.43
C SER A 341 -44.37 36.60 -6.57
N MET A 342 -43.45 37.37 -7.14
CA MET A 342 -43.69 38.76 -7.56
C MET A 342 -44.15 38.81 -9.03
N PRO A 343 -45.07 39.71 -9.40
CA PRO A 343 -45.56 39.86 -10.77
C PRO A 343 -44.61 40.69 -11.65
N GLN A 344 -44.49 40.29 -12.92
CA GLN A 344 -43.77 41.03 -13.97
C GLN A 344 -44.56 42.26 -14.45
N PRO A 345 -43.90 43.41 -14.70
CA PRO A 345 -44.40 44.45 -15.59
C PRO A 345 -43.82 44.30 -17.02
N PRO A 346 -44.56 44.68 -18.08
CA PRO A 346 -44.08 44.68 -19.46
C PRO A 346 -43.42 46.02 -19.84
N ASP A 347 -42.54 45.95 -20.85
CA ASP A 347 -41.97 47.03 -21.66
C ASP A 347 -41.01 48.05 -21.01
N ALA A 348 -39.70 47.77 -21.15
CA ALA A 348 -38.66 48.79 -21.20
C ALA A 348 -37.49 48.36 -22.13
N PRO A 349 -36.95 49.26 -22.98
CA PRO A 349 -35.89 48.96 -23.95
C PRO A 349 -34.50 48.79 -23.29
N PRO A 350 -33.54 48.12 -23.97
CA PRO A 350 -32.28 47.70 -23.35
C PRO A 350 -31.32 48.87 -23.09
N PRO A 351 -30.63 48.89 -21.93
CA PRO A 351 -29.56 49.85 -21.67
C PRO A 351 -28.25 49.39 -22.35
N SER A 352 -27.67 50.32 -23.10
CA SER A 352 -26.30 50.30 -23.60
C SER A 352 -25.29 50.24 -22.45
N TYR A 353 -24.41 49.24 -22.46
CA TYR A 353 -23.28 49.15 -21.53
C TYR A 353 -22.18 50.16 -21.89
N PRO A 354 -21.55 50.84 -20.91
CA PRO A 354 -20.42 51.71 -21.15
C PRO A 354 -19.11 50.91 -21.26
N THR A 355 -18.40 51.18 -22.34
CA THR A 355 -16.98 50.87 -22.59
C THR A 355 -16.11 51.27 -21.39
N LEU A 356 -15.50 50.29 -20.73
CA LEU A 356 -14.44 50.55 -19.75
C LEU A 356 -13.09 50.73 -20.46
N LEU A 357 -12.51 51.88 -20.17
CA LEU A 357 -11.23 52.38 -20.65
C LEU A 357 -10.04 51.58 -20.10
N TYR A 358 -9.05 51.43 -20.96
CA TYR A 358 -7.71 50.93 -20.72
C TYR A 358 -7.01 51.59 -19.51
N ALA A 359 -6.35 50.78 -18.69
CA ALA A 359 -5.34 51.21 -17.72
C ALA A 359 -3.93 51.15 -18.36
N PRO A 360 -2.98 52.01 -17.94
CA PRO A 360 -1.71 52.21 -18.64
C PRO A 360 -0.69 51.10 -18.35
N SER A 361 0.00 50.73 -19.42
CA SER A 361 1.18 49.86 -19.47
C SER A 361 2.34 50.37 -18.62
N PHE A 362 2.80 49.55 -17.66
CA PHE A 362 4.11 49.69 -17.03
C PHE A 362 5.20 49.13 -17.94
N PRO A 363 6.35 49.80 -18.10
CA PRO A 363 7.48 49.27 -18.86
C PRO A 363 8.18 48.16 -18.05
N LEU A 364 8.04 46.92 -18.51
CA LEU A 364 8.85 45.78 -18.08
C LEU A 364 10.27 45.93 -18.65
N HIS A 365 11.24 46.18 -17.78
CA HIS A 365 12.65 46.00 -18.08
C HIS A 365 12.96 44.51 -18.31
N PRO A 366 13.76 44.15 -19.33
CA PRO A 366 14.26 42.79 -19.48
C PRO A 366 15.31 42.48 -18.39
N PRO A 367 15.30 41.29 -17.77
CA PRO A 367 16.36 40.88 -16.86
C PRO A 367 17.68 40.63 -17.61
N PRO A 368 18.84 40.83 -16.97
CA PRO A 368 20.13 40.59 -17.59
C PRO A 368 20.36 39.08 -17.85
N PRO A 369 21.09 38.72 -18.91
CA PRO A 369 21.40 37.32 -19.22
C PRO A 369 22.36 36.76 -18.17
N MET A 370 21.89 35.80 -17.36
CA MET A 370 22.79 34.96 -16.56
C MET A 370 23.44 33.92 -17.48
N GLN A 371 24.74 34.09 -17.72
CA GLN A 371 25.57 33.08 -18.37
C GLN A 371 25.80 31.92 -17.39
N ILE A 372 25.00 30.86 -17.51
CA ILE A 372 25.27 29.58 -16.87
C ILE A 372 26.13 28.77 -17.84
N ASN A 373 27.45 28.90 -17.68
CA ASN A 373 28.43 28.02 -18.31
C ASN A 373 28.47 26.70 -17.50
N ARG A 374 27.55 25.77 -17.79
CA ARG A 374 27.69 24.36 -17.39
C ARG A 374 27.74 23.51 -18.66
N PRO A 375 28.77 22.66 -18.83
CA PRO A 375 28.80 21.74 -19.95
C PRO A 375 27.61 20.77 -19.86
N PRO A 376 26.98 20.42 -21.00
CA PRO A 376 25.87 19.48 -21.03
C PRO A 376 26.37 18.10 -20.57
N LEU A 377 25.75 17.56 -19.52
CA LEU A 377 25.94 16.18 -19.10
C LEU A 377 25.29 15.25 -20.12
N ASP A 378 26.08 14.31 -20.62
CA ASP A 378 25.68 13.33 -21.62
C ASP A 378 24.60 12.39 -21.05
N PRO A 379 23.39 12.35 -21.63
CA PRO A 379 22.27 11.53 -21.15
C PRO A 379 22.55 10.02 -21.20
N ILE A 380 23.59 9.57 -21.90
CA ILE A 380 24.01 8.17 -21.97
C ILE A 380 24.73 7.74 -20.68
N LEU A 381 25.57 8.61 -20.10
CA LEU A 381 26.29 8.33 -18.84
C LEU A 381 25.39 8.39 -17.60
N ALA A 382 24.31 9.17 -17.66
CA ALA A 382 23.34 9.29 -16.56
C ALA A 382 22.45 8.03 -16.39
N ARG A 383 22.36 7.16 -17.41
CA ARG A 383 21.61 5.89 -17.34
C ARG A 383 22.41 4.73 -16.76
N GLN A 384 23.74 4.78 -16.79
CA GLN A 384 24.59 3.63 -16.38
C GLN A 384 24.83 3.51 -14.86
N ASN A 385 24.35 4.45 -14.04
CA ASN A 385 24.65 4.49 -12.60
C ASN A 385 23.42 4.47 -11.68
N ALA A 386 22.25 4.04 -12.17
CA ALA A 386 21.08 3.84 -11.32
C ALA A 386 21.06 2.38 -10.80
N PRO A 387 21.30 2.13 -9.50
CA PRO A 387 21.15 0.78 -8.96
C PRO A 387 19.65 0.43 -8.88
N GLU A 388 19.17 -0.36 -9.84
CA GLU A 388 17.86 -1.02 -9.76
C GLU A 388 17.98 -2.17 -8.74
N GLN A 389 17.40 -1.96 -7.56
CA GLN A 389 17.15 -3.02 -6.60
C GLN A 389 15.86 -3.74 -7.03
N GLU A 390 16.01 -4.76 -7.87
CA GLU A 390 14.94 -5.71 -8.17
C GLU A 390 14.74 -6.61 -6.94
N MET A 391 13.57 -6.49 -6.29
CA MET A 391 13.12 -7.51 -5.34
C MET A 391 12.40 -8.59 -6.14
N GLU A 392 13.10 -9.70 -6.34
CA GLU A 392 12.61 -10.94 -6.92
C GLU A 392 11.65 -11.61 -5.92
N ASP A 393 10.35 -11.33 -6.04
CA ASP A 393 9.29 -11.93 -5.24
C ASP A 393 8.78 -13.18 -5.97
N GLY A 394 9.63 -14.21 -5.95
CA GLY A 394 9.40 -15.52 -6.54
C GLY A 394 9.16 -16.57 -5.46
N GLU A 395 8.02 -16.53 -4.76
CA GLU A 395 7.54 -17.68 -4.01
C GLU A 395 6.06 -17.94 -4.30
N GLU A 396 5.81 -19.21 -4.59
CA GLU A 396 4.59 -19.79 -5.13
C GLU A 396 3.34 -19.43 -4.31
N ASP A 397 2.34 -18.88 -5.01
CA ASP A 397 0.97 -18.68 -4.54
C ASP A 397 0.37 -20.02 -4.05
N ILE A 398 0.53 -20.30 -2.76
CA ILE A 398 -0.34 -21.23 -2.04
C ILE A 398 -1.68 -20.52 -1.91
N GLU A 399 -2.52 -20.73 -2.94
CA GLU A 399 -3.90 -20.26 -3.04
C GLU A 399 -4.70 -20.72 -1.82
N TRP A 400 -4.78 -19.85 -0.81
CA TRP A 400 -5.67 -20.06 0.33
C TRP A 400 -7.11 -19.95 -0.20
N PRO A 401 -7.95 -21.00 -0.10
CA PRO A 401 -9.33 -20.91 -0.56
C PRO A 401 -10.10 -19.91 0.32
N ILE A 402 -10.21 -18.67 -0.15
CA ILE A 402 -11.05 -17.64 0.45
C ILE A 402 -12.50 -18.00 0.14
N ARG A 403 -13.31 -18.10 1.19
CA ARG A 403 -14.72 -18.49 1.10
C ARG A 403 -15.53 -17.42 0.36
N ILE A 404 -15.95 -17.69 -0.86
CA ILE A 404 -16.91 -16.86 -1.61
C ILE A 404 -18.32 -17.46 -1.43
N GLY A 405 -19.21 -16.74 -0.74
CA GLY A 405 -20.65 -17.07 -0.64
C GLY A 405 -21.11 -17.95 0.53
N HIS A 406 -22.28 -18.59 0.38
CA HIS A 406 -23.01 -19.36 1.41
C HIS A 406 -22.60 -20.84 1.55
N GLY A 407 -21.48 -21.27 0.96
CA GLY A 407 -21.04 -22.67 1.03
C GLY A 407 -20.77 -23.17 2.46
N PRO A 408 -20.89 -24.48 2.74
CA PRO A 408 -20.64 -25.05 4.06
C PRO A 408 -19.21 -24.75 4.56
N PRO A 409 -19.01 -24.54 5.87
CA PRO A 409 -17.70 -24.22 6.40
C PRO A 409 -16.69 -25.36 6.15
N PRO A 410 -15.42 -25.05 5.85
CA PRO A 410 -14.39 -26.05 5.57
C PRO A 410 -14.17 -26.99 6.76
N ALA A 411 -13.77 -28.24 6.47
CA ALA A 411 -13.77 -29.35 7.42
C ALA A 411 -12.99 -29.11 8.72
N TRP A 412 -11.96 -28.26 8.70
CA TRP A 412 -11.20 -27.88 9.90
C TRP A 412 -12.00 -27.03 10.90
N ALA A 413 -13.10 -26.39 10.47
CA ALA A 413 -13.97 -25.57 11.31
C ALA A 413 -14.98 -26.38 12.15
N LYS A 414 -15.06 -27.71 11.98
CA LYS A 414 -15.84 -28.56 12.88
C LYS A 414 -15.11 -28.69 14.21
N ARG A 415 -15.53 -27.90 15.20
CA ARG A 415 -15.17 -28.09 16.61
C ARG A 415 -15.48 -29.53 17.02
N ARG A 416 -14.43 -30.27 17.37
CA ARG A 416 -14.45 -31.54 18.10
C ARG A 416 -15.17 -31.33 19.44
N ARG A 417 -16.50 -31.53 19.46
CA ARG A 417 -17.35 -31.39 20.65
C ARG A 417 -18.28 -32.58 20.87
N GLU A 418 -17.89 -33.76 20.42
CA GLU A 418 -18.52 -35.02 20.78
C GLU A 418 -17.39 -36.03 20.99
N TYR A 419 -17.07 -36.28 22.25
CA TYR A 419 -16.53 -37.53 22.82
C TYR A 419 -16.19 -37.23 24.28
N GLU A 420 -17.22 -37.20 25.12
CA GLU A 420 -17.07 -37.22 26.57
C GLU A 420 -18.30 -37.96 27.14
N GLU A 421 -18.19 -39.28 27.25
CA GLU A 421 -18.98 -40.09 28.17
C GLU A 421 -18.23 -41.40 28.46
N GLU A 422 -18.20 -41.78 29.75
CA GLU A 422 -17.64 -43.00 30.39
C GLU A 422 -16.09 -43.07 30.48
N GLU A 423 -15.42 -43.28 31.62
CA GLU A 423 -15.75 -43.62 33.00
C GLU A 423 -14.48 -43.38 33.88
N PRO A 424 -14.52 -43.51 35.23
CA PRO A 424 -13.54 -42.95 36.15
C PRO A 424 -12.47 -43.95 36.60
N SER A 425 -11.23 -43.51 36.86
CA SER A 425 -10.37 -44.23 37.81
C SER A 425 -9.22 -43.41 38.41
N LYS A 426 -9.02 -43.68 39.69
CA LYS A 426 -8.10 -43.06 40.66
C LYS A 426 -6.66 -43.56 40.51
N ARG A 427 -5.72 -42.65 40.83
CA ARG A 427 -4.35 -42.85 41.39
C ARG A 427 -3.36 -43.74 40.63
N SER A 428 -2.24 -43.13 40.25
CA SER A 428 -0.92 -43.55 40.74
C SER A 428 0.18 -42.54 40.39
N ARG A 429 0.92 -42.14 41.43
CA ARG A 429 2.19 -41.46 41.40
C ARG A 429 3.26 -42.46 40.96
N GLY A 430 4.04 -42.15 39.93
CA GLY A 430 5.18 -42.96 39.50
C GLY A 430 5.90 -42.32 38.30
N SER A 431 7.11 -41.84 38.55
CA SER A 431 8.13 -41.57 37.51
C SER A 431 8.54 -42.91 36.87
N PRO A 432 8.93 -42.94 35.60
CA PRO A 432 10.37 -43.10 35.35
C PRO A 432 10.92 -42.32 34.15
N GLU A 433 12.20 -41.95 34.30
CA GLU A 433 13.13 -41.54 33.26
C GLU A 433 13.37 -42.68 32.25
N GLU A 434 13.22 -42.45 30.94
CA GLU A 434 13.96 -43.12 29.85
C GLU A 434 14.05 -42.10 28.69
N ARG A 435 15.21 -41.45 28.45
CA ARG A 435 16.29 -41.85 27.52
C ARG A 435 15.85 -42.17 26.09
N GLU A 436 15.44 -41.15 25.32
CA GLU A 436 15.43 -41.19 23.85
C GLU A 436 15.84 -39.81 23.28
N SER A 437 17.14 -39.49 23.23
CA SER A 437 17.63 -38.25 22.59
C SER A 437 19.10 -38.32 22.19
N SER A 438 19.52 -39.35 21.44
CA SER A 438 20.89 -39.39 20.90
C SER A 438 21.01 -39.93 19.47
N ALA A 439 19.89 -40.08 18.74
CA ALA A 439 19.88 -40.53 17.34
C ALA A 439 19.74 -39.38 16.32
N SER A 440 19.49 -38.15 16.76
CA SER A 440 19.22 -37.00 15.88
C SER A 440 20.46 -36.22 15.45
N GLU A 441 21.60 -36.34 16.14
CA GLU A 441 22.84 -35.63 15.75
C GLU A 441 23.56 -36.28 14.56
N ALA A 442 23.43 -37.59 14.35
CA ALA A 442 24.09 -38.29 13.26
C ALA A 442 23.51 -37.95 11.87
N GLY A 443 22.26 -37.46 11.81
CA GLY A 443 21.61 -37.07 10.55
C GLY A 443 22.08 -35.73 9.99
N ASN A 444 22.50 -34.80 10.85
CA ASN A 444 22.88 -33.45 10.43
C ASN A 444 24.18 -33.43 9.63
N GLY A 445 25.11 -34.35 9.90
CA GLY A 445 26.37 -34.46 9.15
C GLY A 445 26.15 -34.75 7.66
N ALA A 446 25.23 -35.67 7.34
CA ALA A 446 24.92 -36.06 5.96
C ALA A 446 24.30 -34.91 5.15
N LEU A 447 23.45 -34.09 5.78
CA LEU A 447 22.82 -32.94 5.12
C LEU A 447 23.82 -31.82 4.83
N VAL A 448 24.77 -31.58 5.75
CA VAL A 448 25.88 -30.63 5.53
C VAL A 448 26.79 -31.10 4.39
N ASP A 449 27.04 -32.40 4.26
CA ASP A 449 27.84 -32.96 3.17
C ASP A 449 27.14 -32.80 1.81
N ILE A 450 25.82 -33.03 1.74
CA ILE A 450 25.01 -32.81 0.53
C ILE A 450 25.04 -31.32 0.13
N ALA A 451 24.80 -30.41 1.08
CA ALA A 451 24.84 -28.96 0.85
C ALA A 451 26.20 -28.51 0.30
N ARG A 452 27.29 -28.96 0.92
CA ARG A 452 28.66 -28.65 0.49
C ARG A 452 28.98 -29.24 -0.89
N ARG A 453 28.56 -30.47 -1.17
CA ARG A 453 28.85 -31.18 -2.43
C ARG A 453 28.20 -30.51 -3.64
N TYR A 454 26.97 -30.04 -3.49
CA TYR A 454 26.19 -29.46 -4.60
C TYR A 454 26.11 -27.93 -4.58
N ARG A 455 26.81 -27.27 -3.64
CA ARG A 455 26.86 -25.80 -3.46
C ARG A 455 25.48 -25.18 -3.20
N PHE A 456 24.73 -25.76 -2.27
CA PHE A 456 23.47 -25.20 -1.73
C PHE A 456 23.64 -24.86 -0.24
N THR A 457 22.69 -24.11 0.33
CA THR A 457 22.68 -23.82 1.76
C THR A 457 22.21 -25.03 2.58
N VAL A 458 22.62 -25.10 3.85
CA VAL A 458 22.20 -26.20 4.73
C VAL A 458 20.71 -26.09 5.02
N GLU A 459 20.15 -24.87 5.11
CA GLU A 459 18.71 -24.66 5.33
C GLU A 459 17.85 -25.24 4.19
N GLU A 460 18.23 -24.99 2.93
CA GLU A 460 17.48 -25.51 1.76
C GLU A 460 17.48 -27.06 1.73
N VAL A 461 18.64 -27.67 1.99
CA VAL A 461 18.77 -29.13 2.02
C VAL A 461 18.00 -29.73 3.20
N GLN A 462 18.05 -29.08 4.37
CA GLN A 462 17.30 -29.47 5.56
C GLN A 462 15.79 -29.36 5.34
N GLU A 463 15.31 -28.29 4.71
CA GLU A 463 13.88 -28.09 4.46
C GLU A 463 13.33 -29.18 3.53
N TYR A 464 14.05 -29.52 2.45
CA TYR A 464 13.62 -30.58 1.56
C TYR A 464 13.71 -31.97 2.21
N HIS A 465 14.73 -32.23 3.02
CA HIS A 465 14.83 -33.46 3.80
C HIS A 465 13.68 -33.58 4.80
N ASN A 466 13.29 -32.49 5.47
CA ASN A 466 12.13 -32.47 6.37
C ASN A 466 10.81 -32.79 5.64
N LYS A 467 10.70 -32.46 4.35
CA LYS A 467 9.52 -32.77 3.53
C LYS A 467 9.51 -34.22 3.02
N SER A 468 10.68 -34.77 2.71
CA SER A 468 10.81 -36.07 2.04
C SER A 468 11.14 -37.23 2.98
N HIS A 469 11.75 -36.95 4.13
CA HIS A 469 12.28 -37.91 5.10
C HIS A 469 13.17 -39.01 4.50
N ASP A 470 13.85 -38.71 3.38
CA ASP A 470 14.69 -39.65 2.64
C ASP A 470 15.98 -38.93 2.17
N LEU A 471 17.11 -39.34 2.75
CA LEU A 471 18.44 -38.80 2.47
C LEU A 471 18.88 -39.05 1.01
N GLU A 472 18.59 -40.22 0.46
CA GLU A 472 19.03 -40.59 -0.89
C GLU A 472 18.21 -39.84 -1.95
N ARG A 473 16.93 -39.63 -1.68
CA ARG A 473 16.05 -38.79 -2.51
C ARG A 473 16.45 -37.31 -2.43
N THR A 474 16.87 -36.84 -1.26
CA THR A 474 17.43 -35.49 -1.05
C THR A 474 18.68 -35.31 -1.90
N GLU A 475 19.64 -36.23 -1.81
CA GLU A 475 20.88 -36.19 -2.59
C GLU A 475 20.63 -36.18 -4.11
N ARG A 476 19.76 -37.09 -4.61
CA ARG A 476 19.41 -37.15 -6.04
C ARG A 476 18.78 -35.86 -6.56
N ARG A 477 17.95 -35.18 -5.74
CA ARG A 477 17.31 -33.92 -6.14
C ARG A 477 18.35 -32.81 -6.31
N PHE A 478 19.19 -32.58 -5.31
CA PHE A 478 20.20 -31.50 -5.36
C PHE A 478 21.28 -31.77 -6.42
N CYS A 479 21.62 -33.04 -6.67
CA CYS A 479 22.46 -33.44 -7.80
C CYS A 479 21.85 -33.01 -9.15
N ARG A 480 20.56 -33.30 -9.36
CA ARG A 480 19.86 -32.92 -10.60
C ARG A 480 19.73 -31.40 -10.74
N MET A 481 19.41 -30.68 -9.66
CA MET A 481 19.36 -29.21 -9.69
C MET A 481 20.70 -28.60 -10.09
N ARG A 482 21.80 -29.13 -9.55
CA ARG A 482 23.15 -28.67 -9.93
C ARG A 482 23.47 -28.97 -11.39
N GLN A 483 23.06 -30.14 -11.90
CA GLN A 483 23.25 -30.49 -13.30
C GLN A 483 22.50 -29.53 -14.24
N VAL A 484 21.25 -29.17 -13.91
CA VAL A 484 20.47 -28.19 -14.68
C VAL A 484 21.13 -26.81 -14.64
N LEU A 485 21.61 -26.36 -13.47
CA LEU A 485 22.34 -25.09 -13.35
C LEU A 485 23.67 -25.07 -14.12
N MET A 486 24.31 -26.23 -14.35
CA MET A 486 25.52 -26.30 -15.19
C MET A 486 25.20 -26.37 -16.70
N GLU A 487 24.00 -26.81 -17.06
CA GLU A 487 23.53 -26.88 -18.44
C GLU A 487 22.98 -25.53 -18.92
N MET A 488 22.42 -24.74 -18.01
CA MET A 488 22.14 -23.32 -18.20
C MET A 488 23.48 -22.57 -18.30
N LYS A 489 24.07 -22.58 -19.49
CA LYS A 489 25.27 -21.80 -19.82
C LYS A 489 24.90 -20.32 -19.70
N ASP A 490 25.66 -19.57 -18.90
CA ASP A 490 25.46 -18.13 -18.73
C ASP A 490 25.40 -17.46 -20.12
N GLU A 491 24.23 -16.90 -20.47
CA GLU A 491 24.01 -16.23 -21.76
C GLU A 491 24.91 -14.99 -21.91
N ASP A 492 25.51 -14.52 -20.81
CA ASP A 492 26.43 -13.39 -20.75
C ASP A 492 27.82 -13.66 -21.38
N ASP A 493 28.22 -14.92 -21.54
CA ASP A 493 29.53 -15.26 -22.15
C ASP A 493 29.50 -15.19 -23.71
N VAL A 494 28.34 -14.97 -24.33
CA VAL A 494 28.20 -14.92 -25.80
C VAL A 494 28.42 -13.50 -26.35
N GLU A 495 28.32 -12.45 -25.53
CA GLU A 495 28.31 -11.06 -26.01
C GLU A 495 29.70 -10.39 -26.11
N ILE A 496 30.78 -11.02 -25.63
CA ILE A 496 32.14 -10.41 -25.66
C ILE A 496 32.95 -10.79 -26.93
N ALA A 497 32.49 -11.73 -27.75
CA ALA A 497 33.26 -12.23 -28.90
C ALA A 497 33.01 -11.52 -30.25
N LEU A 498 32.12 -10.52 -30.31
CA LEU A 498 31.74 -9.87 -31.57
C LEU A 498 31.78 -8.34 -31.47
N GLU A 499 32.97 -7.73 -31.34
CA GLU A 499 33.28 -6.42 -31.96
C GLU A 499 34.74 -6.01 -31.70
N VAL A 500 35.65 -6.41 -32.61
CA VAL A 500 36.87 -5.64 -32.88
C VAL A 500 36.94 -5.42 -34.39
N PRO A 501 36.38 -4.31 -34.92
CA PRO A 501 36.58 -3.96 -36.31
C PRO A 501 38.03 -3.49 -36.51
N GLN A 502 38.78 -4.25 -37.31
CA GLN A 502 40.10 -3.87 -37.79
C GLN A 502 40.01 -2.58 -38.62
N SER A 503 40.52 -1.48 -38.07
CA SER A 503 40.72 -0.24 -38.80
C SER A 503 41.83 -0.43 -39.85
N GLN A 504 41.44 -0.63 -41.11
CA GLN A 504 42.36 -0.51 -42.24
C GLN A 504 42.62 0.96 -42.55
N SER A 505 43.87 1.37 -42.41
CA SER A 505 44.40 2.66 -42.82
C SER A 505 44.51 2.73 -44.34
N THR A 506 43.60 3.46 -44.99
CA THR A 506 43.80 3.92 -46.37
C THR A 506 44.57 5.24 -46.38
N GLN A 507 45.88 5.16 -46.65
CA GLN A 507 46.67 6.26 -47.19
C GLN A 507 46.16 6.58 -48.59
N SER A 508 45.73 7.81 -48.84
CA SER A 508 45.52 8.33 -50.19
C SER A 508 46.35 9.60 -50.38
N GLN A 509 47.28 9.53 -51.32
CA GLN A 509 48.01 10.65 -51.89
C GLN A 509 47.19 11.31 -53.00
N ARG A 510 46.93 12.61 -52.88
CA ARG A 510 47.16 13.68 -53.88
C ARG A 510 46.24 14.87 -53.65
#